data_AF-A0A090Z7L9-F1
#
_entry.id   AF-A0A090Z7L9-F1
#
_cell.length_a   1.000
_cell.length_b   1.000
_cell.length_c   1.000
_cell.angle_alpha   90.00
_cell.angle_beta   90.00
_cell.angle_gamma   90.00
#
_symmetry.space_group_name_H-M   'P 1'
#
loop_
_entity.id
_entity.type
_entity.pdbx_description
1 polymer ?
#
loop_
_entity_poly.entity_id
_entity_poly.type
_entity_poly.pdbx_seq_one_letter_code
_entity_poly.pdbx_strand_id
1 'polypeptide(L)' 'MEIEVSNGAPACYLYKNGKLPDNWAGDLIFKQGYTMNRPSEIKAKLTVNMNREIEKIQVGGTAANTELKKVNI' A
#
# COMPACT_ATOMS: atom_id res chain seq x y z
N MET A 1 -2.68 -17.04 4.25
CA MET A 1 -2.17 -15.68 4.01
C MET A 1 -3.38 -14.79 3.80
N GLU A 2 -3.95 -14.27 4.88
CA GLU A 2 -5.05 -13.32 4.82
C GLU A 2 -4.47 -11.94 4.49
N ILE A 3 -4.68 -11.47 3.26
CA ILE A 3 -4.27 -10.12 2.85
C ILE A 3 -5.50 -9.23 2.97
N GLU A 4 -5.67 -8.60 4.13
CA GLU A 4 -6.84 -7.77 4.41
C GLU A 4 -6.54 -6.28 4.19
N VAL A 5 -6.27 -5.83 2.95
CA VAL A 5 -6.47 -4.41 2.53
C VAL A 5 -6.31 -4.21 1.02
N SER A 6 -7.11 -3.31 0.42
CA SER A 6 -7.21 -3.06 -1.03
C SER A 6 -5.91 -2.67 -1.74
N ASN A 7 -4.84 -2.32 -1.02
CA ASN A 7 -3.55 -1.89 -1.59
C ASN A 7 -2.40 -2.86 -1.34
N GLY A 8 -2.58 -3.84 -0.45
CA GLY A 8 -1.61 -4.93 -0.26
C GLY A 8 -1.67 -5.97 -1.37
N ALA A 9 -2.88 -6.34 -1.80
CA ALA A 9 -3.08 -7.30 -2.87
C ALA A 9 -2.51 -6.83 -4.24
N PRO A 10 -2.71 -5.56 -4.68
CA PRO A 10 -2.08 -5.04 -5.89
C PRO A 10 -0.55 -5.09 -5.87
N ALA A 11 0.09 -4.80 -4.72
CA ALA A 11 1.53 -4.89 -4.59
C ALA A 11 2.04 -6.32 -4.83
N CYS A 12 1.43 -7.30 -4.16
CA CYS A 12 1.75 -8.71 -4.37
C CYS A 12 1.51 -9.14 -5.82
N TYR A 13 0.43 -8.68 -6.44
CA TYR A 13 0.11 -8.99 -7.83
C TYR A 13 1.17 -8.44 -8.80
N LEU A 14 1.56 -7.17 -8.66
CA LEU A 14 2.58 -6.55 -9.52
C LEU A 14 3.92 -7.29 -9.43
N TYR A 15 4.34 -7.65 -8.21
CA TYR A 15 5.55 -8.43 -8.01
C TYR A 15 5.47 -9.83 -8.66
N LYS A 16 4.40 -10.59 -8.38
CA LYS A 16 4.21 -11.95 -8.90
C LYS A 16 4.13 -12.01 -10.43
N ASN A 17 3.67 -10.94 -11.08
CA ASN A 17 3.53 -10.86 -12.54
C ASN A 17 4.72 -10.17 -13.22
N GLY A 18 5.84 -9.96 -12.52
CA GLY A 18 7.04 -9.33 -13.07
C GLY A 18 6.79 -7.90 -13.59
N LYS A 19 5.83 -7.19 -13.00
CA LYS A 19 5.48 -5.81 -13.37
C LYS A 19 6.30 -4.78 -12.59
N LEU A 20 7.18 -5.23 -11.70
CA LEU A 20 8.16 -4.40 -11.01
C LEU A 20 9.53 -4.57 -11.68
N PRO A 21 10.38 -3.53 -11.69
CA PRO A 21 11.75 -3.64 -12.18
C PRO A 21 12.53 -4.75 -11.47
N ASP A 22 13.41 -5.46 -12.18
CA ASP A 22 14.17 -6.59 -11.62
C ASP A 22 15.04 -6.22 -10.39
N ASN A 23 15.47 -4.96 -10.31
CA ASN A 23 16.25 -4.41 -9.20
C ASN A 23 15.41 -3.53 -8.26
N TRP A 24 14.10 -3.74 -8.23
CA TRP A 24 13.22 -2.98 -7.36
C TRP A 24 13.50 -3.30 -5.88
N ALA A 25 13.95 -2.30 -5.13
CA ALA A 25 14.25 -2.40 -3.70
C ALA A 25 13.52 -1.33 -2.86
N GLY A 26 12.55 -0.63 -3.46
CA GLY A 26 11.90 0.55 -2.89
C GLY A 26 10.55 0.27 -2.23
N ASP A 27 9.83 1.34 -1.90
CA ASP A 27 8.42 1.29 -1.56
C ASP A 27 7.56 1.48 -2.82
N LEU A 28 6.40 0.83 -2.90
CA LEU A 28 5.37 1.09 -3.90
C LEU A 28 4.49 2.22 -3.40
N ILE A 29 4.21 3.21 -4.26
CA ILE A 29 3.29 4.29 -3.97
C ILE A 29 2.03 4.11 -4.81
N PHE A 30 0.92 3.80 -4.15
CA PHE A 30 -0.41 3.71 -4.75
C PHE A 30 -1.11 5.06 -4.61
N LYS A 31 -1.43 5.66 -5.76
CA LYS A 31 -2.13 6.94 -5.88
C LYS A 31 -3.60 6.68 -6.21
N GLN A 32 -4.51 7.16 -5.37
CA GLN A 32 -5.95 6.95 -5.55
C GLN A 32 -6.79 8.18 -5.21
N GLY A 33 -8.08 8.16 -5.58
CA GLY A 33 -9.05 9.20 -5.22
C GLY A 33 -8.98 10.51 -6.00
N TYR A 34 -8.10 10.60 -7.01
CA TYR A 34 -7.92 11.79 -7.85
C TYR A 34 -9.21 12.20 -8.58
N THR A 35 -9.91 11.27 -9.21
CA THR A 35 -11.20 11.54 -9.91
C THR A 35 -12.31 12.01 -8.95
N MET A 36 -12.20 11.70 -7.65
CA MET A 36 -13.15 12.10 -6.61
C MET A 36 -12.71 13.36 -5.86
N ASN A 37 -11.64 14.04 -6.32
CA ASN A 37 -11.04 15.19 -5.66
C ASN A 37 -10.65 14.93 -4.19
N ARG A 38 -10.26 13.68 -3.89
CA ARG A 38 -9.76 13.23 -2.58
C ARG A 38 -8.47 12.46 -2.77
N PRO A 39 -7.38 13.14 -3.19
CA PRO A 39 -6.11 12.48 -3.49
C PRO A 39 -5.53 11.87 -2.21
N SER A 40 -5.19 10.59 -2.29
CA SER A 40 -4.52 9.86 -1.23
C SER A 40 -3.37 9.04 -1.79
N GLU A 41 -2.29 8.98 -1.02
CA GLU A 41 -1.12 8.17 -1.31
C GLU A 41 -0.96 7.08 -0.25
N ILE A 42 -0.79 5.85 -0.70
CA ILE A 42 -0.59 4.69 0.16
C ILE A 42 0.75 4.05 -0.19
N LYS A 43 1.57 3.85 0.83
CA LYS A 43 2.89 3.24 0.71
C LYS A 43 2.78 1.76 1.02
N ALA A 44 3.33 0.92 0.16
CA ALA A 44 3.45 -0.50 0.43
C ALA A 44 4.89 -0.96 0.28
N LYS A 45 5.33 -1.83 1.20
CA LYS A 45 6.66 -2.45 1.17
C LYS A 45 6.50 -3.97 1.14
N LEU A 46 7.19 -4.60 0.21
CA LEU A 46 7.28 -6.06 0.10
C LEU A 46 8.63 -6.51 0.62
N THR A 47 8.64 -7.53 1.46
CA THR A 47 9.86 -8.26 1.83
C THR A 47 9.79 -9.64 1.17
N VAL A 48 10.83 -9.97 0.41
CA VAL A 48 10.94 -11.23 -0.33
C VAL A 48 12.19 -11.97 0.12
N ASN A 49 12.11 -13.31 0.20
CA ASN A 49 13.23 -14.14 0.59
C ASN A 49 14.20 -14.40 -0.57
N MET A 50 15.26 -15.16 -0.30
CA MET A 50 16.24 -15.59 -1.31
C MET A 50 15.63 -16.42 -2.44
N ASN A 51 14.50 -17.10 -2.19
CA ASN A 51 13.75 -17.88 -3.18
C ASN A 51 12.74 -17.03 -3.97
N ARG A 52 12.77 -15.70 -3.81
CA ARG A 52 11.82 -14.74 -4.41
C ARG A 52 10.37 -14.89 -3.96
N GLU A 53 10.12 -15.56 -2.83
CA GLU A 53 8.80 -15.70 -2.24
C GLU A 53 8.49 -14.50 -1.33
N ILE A 54 7.24 -14.05 -1.31
CA ILE A 54 6.81 -12.92 -0.46
C ILE A 54 6.68 -13.42 0.98
N GLU A 55 7.52 -12.91 1.88
CA GLU A 55 7.46 -13.20 3.32
C GLU A 55 6.54 -12.24 4.06
N LYS A 56 6.57 -10.96 3.68
CA LYS A 56 5.85 -9.90 4.38
C LYS A 56 5.41 -8.81 3.42
N ILE A 57 4.24 -8.26 3.72
CA ILE A 57 3.78 -7.00 3.16
C ILE A 57 3.46 -6.03 4.28
N GLN A 58 3.87 -4.77 4.11
CA GLN A 58 3.54 -3.67 5.01
C GLN A 58 2.84 -2.59 4.21
N VAL A 59 1.75 -2.06 4.75
CA VAL A 59 0.98 -0.97 4.13
C VAL A 59 0.88 0.16 5.14
N GLY A 60 1.12 1.39 4.68
CA GLY A 60 1.05 2.59 5.50
C GLY A 60 0.70 3.81 4.67
N GLY A 61 0.54 4.94 5.34
CA GLY A 61 0.20 6.21 4.70
C GLY A 61 0.25 7.34 5.72
N THR A 62 0.10 8.56 5.22
CA THR A 62 -0.01 9.75 6.06
C THR A 62 -1.48 10.06 6.30
N ALA A 63 -1.82 10.40 7.54
CA ALA A 63 -3.15 10.88 7.91
C ALA A 63 -3.07 12.32 8.40
N ALA A 64 -4.08 13.11 8.08
CA ALA A 64 -4.25 14.46 8.59
C ALA A 64 -5.59 14.55 9.33
N ASN A 65 -5.59 15.27 10.46
CA ASN A 65 -6.84 15.52 11.17
C ASN A 65 -7.73 16.45 10.33
N THR A 66 -8.97 16.03 10.08
CA THR A 66 -9.92 16.81 9.26
C THR A 66 -10.81 17.69 10.11
N GLU A 67 -11.25 17.23 11.28
CA GLU A 67 -12.13 17.97 12.17
C GLU A 67 -12.03 17.43 13.59
N LEU A 68 -12.05 18.32 14.59
CA LEU A 68 -12.18 17.94 15.99
C LEU A 68 -13.57 18.38 16.48
N LYS A 69 -14.42 17.42 16.85
CA LYS A 69 -15.81 17.70 17.24
C LYS A 69 -16.10 17.17 18.65
N LYS A 70 -16.66 18.03 19.51
CA LYS A 70 -17.24 17.60 20.78
C LYS A 70 -18.63 17.05 20.53
N VAL A 71 -18.85 15.81 20.94
CA VAL A 71 -20.17 15.18 20.96
C VAL A 71 -20.66 15.27 22.40
N ASN A 72 -21.72 16.03 22.64
CA ASN A 72 -22.39 16.04 23.93
C ASN A 72 -23.26 14.76 23.98
N ILE A 73 -22.99 13.93 24.98
CA ILE A 73 -23.76 12.73 25.32
C ILE A 73 -24.68 13.10 26.48
#